data_AF-A0A4V2WS07-F1
#
_entry.id   AF-A0A4V2WS07-F1
#
_cell.length_a   1.000
_cell.length_b   1.000
_cell.length_c   1.000
_cell.angle_alpha   90.00
_cell.angle_beta   90.00
_cell.angle_gamma   90.00
#
_symmetry.space_group_name_H-M   'P 1'
#
loop_
_entity.id
_entity.type
_entity.pdbx_description
1 polymer ?
#
loop_
_entity_poly.entity_id
_entity_poly.type
_entity_poly.pdbx_seq_one_letter_code
_entity_poly.pdbx_strand_id
1 'polypeptide(L)'
;MESIMRVNNQQGIANLCEVAVHLRLTMPENAATKFAIRTVLREAINKSKKNYKGNVNRHNCSYISERARDVFKQDEKAKLIAEHIVPVSLALREFENLSPLTLESAVSLVSKYSTMALITPEEDDQLRALGLVKSMPDDWDGANVFARYDVAGIALKRLVR
;
A
#
# COMPACT_ATOMS: atom_id res chain seq x y z
N MET A 1 -34.44 -1.62 14.39
CA MET A 1 -33.16 -1.03 13.97
C MET A 1 -32.19 -2.18 13.81
N GLU A 2 -31.94 -2.63 12.59
CA GLU A 2 -31.01 -3.76 12.35
C GLU A 2 -29.61 -3.37 12.86
N SER A 3 -29.06 -4.21 13.73
CA SER A 3 -27.66 -4.12 14.13
C SER A 3 -26.81 -4.31 12.88
N ILE A 4 -26.12 -3.26 12.44
CA ILE A 4 -25.19 -3.34 11.30
C ILE A 4 -24.13 -4.38 11.67
N MET A 5 -24.22 -5.58 11.07
CA MET A 5 -23.22 -6.61 11.24
C MET A 5 -21.86 -6.05 10.83
N ARG A 6 -20.87 -6.16 11.73
CA ARG A 6 -19.49 -5.79 11.41
C ARG A 6 -18.99 -6.74 10.32
N VAL A 7 -18.72 -6.20 9.13
CA VAL A 7 -18.10 -6.94 8.03
C VAL A 7 -16.64 -7.25 8.35
N ASN A 8 -16.15 -8.42 7.94
CA ASN A 8 -14.73 -8.77 8.07
C ASN A 8 -13.85 -7.98 7.09
N ASN A 9 -12.51 -8.03 7.24
CA ASN A 9 -11.61 -7.24 6.40
C ASN A 9 -11.72 -7.58 4.90
N GLN A 10 -11.91 -8.86 4.55
CA GLN A 10 -12.03 -9.28 3.15
C GLN A 10 -13.27 -8.66 2.49
N GLN A 11 -14.43 -8.75 3.17
CA GLN A 11 -15.65 -8.11 2.71
C GLN A 11 -15.51 -6.57 2.72
N GLY A 12 -14.83 -6.01 3.71
CA GLY A 12 -14.55 -4.58 3.76
C GLY A 12 -13.72 -4.07 2.58
N ILE A 13 -12.71 -4.84 2.14
CA ILE A 13 -11.91 -4.53 0.95
C ILE A 13 -12.78 -4.61 -0.31
N ALA A 14 -13.57 -5.68 -0.45
CA ALA A 14 -14.47 -5.86 -1.58
C ALA A 14 -15.47 -4.69 -1.69
N ASN A 15 -16.12 -4.32 -0.58
CA ASN A 15 -17.07 -3.20 -0.55
C ASN A 15 -16.41 -1.87 -0.94
N LEU A 16 -15.18 -1.61 -0.48
CA LEU A 16 -14.45 -0.40 -0.87
C LEU A 16 -14.06 -0.44 -2.36
N CYS A 17 -13.63 -1.60 -2.88
CA CYS A 17 -13.35 -1.75 -4.31
C CYS A 17 -14.61 -1.54 -5.15
N GLU A 18 -15.76 -2.06 -4.70
CA GLU A 18 -17.05 -1.87 -5.35
C GLU A 18 -17.46 -0.39 -5.39
N VAL A 19 -17.28 0.35 -4.29
CA VAL A 19 -17.49 1.81 -4.25
C VAL A 19 -16.57 2.52 -5.25
N ALA A 20 -15.28 2.16 -5.30
CA ALA A 20 -14.35 2.78 -6.26
C ALA A 20 -14.74 2.50 -7.72
N VAL A 21 -15.16 1.27 -8.02
CA VAL A 21 -15.67 0.86 -9.35
C VAL A 21 -16.93 1.64 -9.69
N HIS A 22 -17.89 1.72 -8.76
CA HIS A 22 -19.12 2.47 -8.96
C HIS A 22 -18.84 3.94 -9.25
N LEU A 23 -17.99 4.60 -8.43
CA LEU A 23 -17.61 5.99 -8.65
C LEU A 23 -17.00 6.21 -10.04
N ARG A 24 -16.13 5.31 -10.52
CA ARG A 24 -15.52 5.42 -11.85
C ARG A 24 -16.54 5.22 -12.99
N LEU A 25 -17.58 4.42 -12.77
CA LEU A 25 -18.62 4.14 -13.77
C LEU A 25 -19.72 5.19 -13.83
N THR A 26 -20.08 5.81 -12.71
CA THR A 26 -21.31 6.63 -12.59
C THR A 26 -21.06 8.11 -12.37
N MET A 27 -19.90 8.50 -11.84
CA MET A 27 -19.60 9.89 -11.53
C MET A 27 -18.83 10.57 -12.66
N PRO A 28 -19.01 11.89 -12.88
CA PRO A 28 -18.24 12.63 -13.87
C PRO A 28 -16.74 12.62 -13.54
N GLU A 29 -15.91 12.57 -14.59
CA GLU A 29 -14.46 12.64 -14.44
C GLU A 29 -14.01 14.06 -14.06
N ASN A 30 -13.82 14.29 -12.77
CA ASN A 30 -13.32 15.55 -12.23
C ASN A 30 -12.44 15.32 -10.99
N ALA A 31 -11.82 16.39 -10.49
CA ALA A 31 -10.89 16.32 -9.36
C ALA A 31 -11.53 15.76 -8.08
N ALA A 32 -12.81 16.06 -7.82
CA ALA A 32 -13.52 15.56 -6.65
C ALA A 32 -13.77 14.05 -6.74
N THR A 33 -14.23 13.56 -7.90
CA THR A 33 -14.40 12.13 -8.15
C THR A 33 -13.07 11.37 -8.04
N LYS A 34 -11.99 11.89 -8.64
CA LYS A 34 -10.65 11.30 -8.54
C LYS A 34 -10.15 11.26 -7.09
N PHE A 35 -10.42 12.31 -6.30
CA PHE A 35 -10.08 12.34 -4.88
C PHE A 35 -10.88 11.31 -4.07
N ALA A 36 -12.18 11.16 -4.34
CA ALA A 36 -13.03 10.16 -3.67
C ALA A 36 -12.56 8.72 -3.98
N ILE A 37 -12.32 8.40 -5.26
CA ILE A 37 -11.76 7.11 -5.69
C ILE A 37 -10.43 6.84 -4.98
N ARG A 38 -9.52 7.82 -4.97
CA ARG A 38 -8.23 7.72 -4.29
C ARG A 38 -8.37 7.39 -2.81
N THR A 39 -9.30 8.05 -2.14
CA THR A 39 -9.53 7.88 -0.70
C THR A 39 -10.01 6.46 -0.41
N VAL A 40 -11.01 6.01 -1.16
CA VAL A 40 -11.61 4.68 -0.99
C VAL A 40 -10.59 3.57 -1.30
N LEU A 41 -9.82 3.69 -2.38
CA LEU A 41 -8.77 2.71 -2.73
C LEU A 41 -7.65 2.65 -1.68
N ARG A 42 -7.23 3.80 -1.14
CA ARG A 42 -6.24 3.85 -0.06
C ARG A 42 -6.73 3.09 1.17
N GLU A 43 -8.00 3.26 1.54
CA GLU A 43 -8.59 2.52 2.64
C GLU A 43 -8.67 1.02 2.35
N ALA A 44 -8.97 0.61 1.11
CA ALA A 44 -8.96 -0.79 0.72
C ALA A 44 -7.55 -1.42 0.86
N ILE A 45 -6.52 -0.69 0.43
CA ILE A 45 -5.11 -1.10 0.57
C ILE A 45 -4.73 -1.23 2.05
N ASN A 46 -5.10 -0.25 2.88
CA ASN A 46 -4.81 -0.28 4.33
C ASN A 46 -5.48 -1.49 5.02
N LYS A 47 -6.74 -1.78 4.68
CA LYS A 47 -7.52 -2.90 5.25
C LYS A 47 -7.06 -4.28 4.81
N SER A 48 -6.24 -4.39 3.76
CA SER A 48 -5.72 -5.66 3.24
C SER A 48 -4.83 -6.43 4.23
N LYS A 49 -4.49 -5.83 5.38
CA LYS A 49 -3.83 -6.54 6.48
C LYS A 49 -4.83 -7.25 7.38
N LYS A 50 -4.62 -8.56 7.57
CA LYS A 50 -5.42 -9.42 8.48
C LYS A 50 -5.57 -8.83 9.89
N ASN A 51 -4.54 -8.15 10.38
CA ASN A 51 -4.48 -7.56 11.73
C ASN A 51 -4.52 -6.02 11.70
N TYR A 52 -5.18 -5.40 10.73
CA TYR A 52 -5.34 -3.94 10.69
C TYR A 52 -6.04 -3.46 11.98
N LYS A 53 -5.27 -2.83 12.88
CA LYS A 53 -5.74 -2.28 14.17
C LYS A 53 -5.66 -0.75 14.18
N GLY A 54 -6.02 -0.11 13.06
CA GLY A 54 -5.94 1.35 12.90
C GLY A 54 -4.53 1.87 12.58
N ASN A 55 -4.30 3.16 12.83
CA ASN A 55 -3.13 3.95 12.37
C ASN A 55 -1.76 3.58 12.99
N VAL A 56 -1.57 2.36 13.50
CA VAL A 56 -0.24 1.89 13.92
C VAL A 56 0.44 1.19 12.75
N ASN A 57 0.89 1.97 11.78
CA ASN A 57 1.41 1.49 10.49
C ASN A 57 2.56 0.48 10.61
N ARG A 58 3.35 0.56 11.69
CA ARG A 58 4.38 -0.43 12.01
C ARG A 58 3.84 -1.85 12.11
N HIS A 59 2.65 -2.03 12.69
CA HIS A 59 2.01 -3.34 12.82
C HIS A 59 1.45 -3.87 11.49
N ASN A 60 1.42 -3.06 10.44
CA ASN A 60 0.99 -3.47 9.11
C ASN A 60 2.15 -3.97 8.22
N CYS A 61 3.40 -3.77 8.65
CA CYS A 61 4.56 -4.17 7.86
C CYS A 61 4.81 -5.69 7.88
N SER A 62 5.08 -6.25 6.71
CA SER A 62 5.41 -7.66 6.49
C SER A 62 6.89 -7.88 6.21
N TYR A 63 7.60 -6.80 5.93
CA TYR A 63 9.05 -6.78 5.69
C TYR A 63 9.72 -5.75 6.59
N ILE A 64 11.02 -5.91 6.79
CA ILE A 64 11.89 -4.99 7.53
C ILE A 64 13.27 -4.99 6.89
N SER A 65 13.91 -3.82 6.78
CA SER A 65 15.32 -3.77 6.34
C SER A 65 16.25 -4.33 7.40
N GLU A 66 17.45 -4.76 7.01
CA GLU A 66 18.45 -5.23 7.97
C GLU A 66 18.81 -4.13 8.99
N ARG A 67 19.03 -2.89 8.54
CA ARG A 67 19.34 -1.76 9.42
C ARG A 67 18.18 -1.45 10.36
N ALA A 68 16.94 -1.40 9.85
CA ALA A 68 15.77 -1.19 10.70
C ALA A 68 15.59 -2.31 11.73
N ARG A 69 15.94 -3.55 11.37
CA ARG A 69 15.90 -4.68 12.30
C ARG A 69 16.90 -4.52 13.44
N ASP A 70 18.11 -4.06 13.15
CA ASP A 70 19.15 -3.88 14.17
C ASP A 70 18.82 -2.70 15.08
N VAL A 71 18.33 -1.59 14.52
CA VAL A 71 17.78 -0.46 15.29
C VAL A 71 16.63 -0.92 16.18
N PHE A 72 15.69 -1.72 15.65
CA PHE A 72 14.54 -2.22 16.40
C PHE A 72 14.93 -3.16 17.55
N LYS A 73 15.99 -3.95 17.40
CA LYS A 73 16.51 -4.83 18.48
C LYS A 73 17.14 -4.04 19.61
N GLN A 74 17.77 -2.91 19.30
CA GLN A 74 18.40 -2.05 20.30
C GLN A 74 17.36 -1.22 21.05
N ASP A 75 16.37 -0.69 20.34
CA ASP A 75 15.25 0.04 20.91
C ASP A 75 13.96 -0.24 20.13
N GLU A 76 13.03 -0.97 20.74
CA GLU A 76 11.72 -1.28 20.16
C GLU A 76 10.88 -0.02 19.89
N LYS A 77 11.20 1.12 20.53
CA LYS A 77 10.53 2.41 20.37
C LYS A 77 11.25 3.32 19.38
N ALA A 78 12.38 2.88 18.81
CA ALA A 78 13.14 3.66 17.84
C ALA A 78 12.25 4.13 16.70
N LYS A 79 12.50 5.33 16.19
CA LYS A 79 11.73 5.88 15.07
C LYS A 79 12.06 5.12 13.79
N LEU A 80 11.06 4.43 13.23
CA LEU A 80 11.13 3.72 11.96
C LEU A 80 10.01 4.18 11.04
N ILE A 81 10.23 4.07 9.73
CA ILE A 81 9.26 4.45 8.70
C ILE A 81 8.53 3.18 8.24
N ALA A 82 7.20 3.23 8.29
CA ALA A 82 6.34 2.21 7.72
C ALA A 82 5.81 2.71 6.38
N GLU A 83 6.16 2.03 5.29
CA GLU A 83 5.85 2.49 3.92
C GLU A 83 5.42 1.33 3.01
N HIS A 84 4.82 1.65 1.86
CA HIS A 84 4.32 0.66 0.90
C HIS A 84 5.39 0.32 -0.12
N ILE A 85 5.78 -0.95 -0.16
CA ILE A 85 6.82 -1.49 -1.04
C ILE A 85 6.64 -1.07 -2.49
N VAL A 86 5.39 -1.08 -2.97
CA VAL A 86 5.01 -0.43 -4.23
C VAL A 86 4.21 0.84 -3.89
N PRO A 87 4.61 2.02 -4.40
CA PRO A 87 3.91 3.28 -4.10
C PRO A 87 2.41 3.24 -4.41
N VAL A 88 1.58 3.65 -3.45
CA VAL A 88 0.11 3.71 -3.63
C VAL A 88 -0.30 4.64 -4.79
N SER A 89 0.53 5.63 -5.13
CA SER A 89 0.32 6.49 -6.32
C SER A 89 0.20 5.69 -7.62
N LEU A 90 0.91 4.57 -7.75
CA LEU A 90 0.83 3.68 -8.91
C LEU A 90 -0.49 2.93 -8.95
N ALA A 91 -0.97 2.43 -7.81
CA ALA A 91 -2.27 1.76 -7.71
C ALA A 91 -3.40 2.63 -8.27
N LEU A 92 -3.36 3.94 -8.01
CA LEU A 92 -4.36 4.88 -8.48
C LEU A 92 -4.32 5.05 -10.01
N ARG A 93 -3.12 5.21 -10.57
CA ARG A 93 -2.90 5.34 -12.01
C ARG A 93 -3.28 4.05 -12.76
N GLU A 94 -2.96 2.89 -12.19
CA GLU A 94 -3.39 1.61 -12.74
C GLU A 94 -4.91 1.44 -12.63
N PHE A 95 -5.53 1.85 -11.53
CA PHE A 95 -6.98 1.81 -11.38
C PHE A 95 -7.70 2.69 -12.41
N GLU A 96 -7.17 3.88 -12.72
CA GLU A 96 -7.72 4.79 -13.74
C GLU A 96 -7.74 4.16 -15.13
N ASN A 97 -6.80 3.26 -15.43
CA ASN A 97 -6.67 2.60 -16.73
C ASN A 97 -7.11 1.13 -16.70
N LEU A 98 -7.65 0.67 -15.57
CA LEU A 98 -8.00 -0.74 -15.36
C LEU A 98 -9.07 -1.18 -16.36
N SER A 99 -8.77 -2.22 -17.12
CA SER A 99 -9.66 -2.83 -18.11
C SER A 99 -9.45 -4.36 -18.10
N PRO A 100 -10.50 -5.17 -17.95
CA PRO A 100 -11.88 -4.77 -17.71
C PRO A 100 -12.04 -4.18 -16.31
N LEU A 101 -12.86 -3.13 -16.16
CA LEU A 101 -13.19 -2.54 -14.87
C LEU A 101 -14.23 -3.40 -14.15
N THR A 102 -13.77 -4.34 -13.33
CA THR A 102 -14.61 -5.25 -12.53
C THR A 102 -14.20 -5.23 -11.05
N LEU A 103 -15.10 -5.66 -10.17
CA LEU A 103 -14.78 -5.84 -8.75
C LEU A 103 -13.55 -6.74 -8.55
N GLU A 104 -13.49 -7.87 -9.25
CA GLU A 104 -12.38 -8.82 -9.16
C GLU A 104 -11.05 -8.17 -9.57
N SER A 105 -11.02 -7.47 -10.70
CA SER A 105 -9.84 -6.75 -11.17
C SER A 105 -9.36 -5.68 -10.18
N ALA A 106 -10.30 -4.98 -9.53
CA ALA A 106 -10.01 -3.95 -8.54
C ALA A 106 -9.47 -4.54 -7.24
N VAL A 107 -10.04 -5.65 -6.75
CA VAL A 107 -9.55 -6.37 -5.57
C VAL A 107 -8.16 -6.94 -5.84
N SER A 108 -7.95 -7.54 -7.01
CA SER A 108 -6.65 -8.05 -7.45
C SER A 108 -5.60 -6.93 -7.48
N LEU A 109 -5.94 -5.78 -8.05
CA LEU A 109 -5.09 -4.60 -8.04
C LEU A 109 -4.72 -4.18 -6.62
N VAL A 110 -5.70 -3.94 -5.75
CA VAL A 110 -5.47 -3.52 -4.34
C VAL A 110 -4.55 -4.47 -3.59
N SER A 111 -4.66 -5.78 -3.83
CA SER A 111 -3.83 -6.78 -3.16
C SER A 111 -2.33 -6.59 -3.43
N LYS A 112 -1.95 -6.18 -4.65
CA LYS A 112 -0.54 -5.96 -5.06
C LYS A 112 0.12 -4.82 -4.27
N TYR A 113 -0.65 -3.80 -3.91
CA TYR A 113 -0.16 -2.60 -3.22
C TYR A 113 -0.24 -2.68 -1.69
N SER A 114 -0.78 -3.78 -1.16
CA SER A 114 -0.96 -3.98 0.28
C SER A 114 0.34 -4.28 1.04
N THR A 115 1.44 -4.57 0.35
CA THR A 115 2.69 -4.97 1.00
C THR A 115 3.43 -3.75 1.55
N MET A 116 3.84 -3.83 2.82
CA MET A 116 4.53 -2.75 3.52
C MET A 116 5.83 -3.24 4.16
N ALA A 117 6.80 -2.34 4.26
CA ALA A 117 8.10 -2.56 4.88
C ALA A 117 8.36 -1.53 6.00
N LEU A 118 9.16 -1.95 6.99
CA LEU A 118 9.81 -1.07 7.94
C LEU A 118 11.23 -0.77 7.50
N ILE A 119 11.54 0.52 7.37
CA ILE A 119 12.88 1.02 7.04
C ILE A 119 13.31 2.10 8.04
N THR A 120 14.59 2.45 8.06
CA THR A 120 15.08 3.58 8.84
C THR A 120 14.78 4.92 8.15
N PRO A 121 14.80 6.06 8.88
CA PRO A 121 14.70 7.37 8.24
C PRO A 121 15.78 7.62 7.17
N GLU A 122 17.00 7.15 7.39
CA GLU A 122 18.12 7.31 6.45
C GLU A 122 17.88 6.51 5.16
N GLU A 123 17.24 5.35 5.26
CA GLU A 123 16.83 4.55 4.10
C GLU A 123 15.68 5.22 3.33
N ASP A 124 14.72 5.87 4.02
CA ASP A 124 13.69 6.71 3.36
C ASP A 124 14.32 7.88 2.61
N ASP A 125 15.31 8.55 3.23
CA ASP A 125 16.06 9.64 2.62
C ASP A 125 16.87 9.16 1.41
N GLN A 126 17.40 7.94 1.44
CA GLN A 126 18.09 7.34 0.30
C GLN A 126 17.12 7.08 -0.87
N LEU A 127 15.94 6.52 -0.60
CA LEU A 127 14.88 6.39 -1.62
C LEU A 127 14.46 7.76 -2.17
N ARG A 128 14.42 8.78 -1.32
CA ARG A 128 14.07 10.15 -1.70
C ARG A 128 15.11 10.78 -2.62
N ALA A 129 16.40 10.61 -2.32
CA ALA A 129 17.50 11.08 -3.14
C ALA A 129 17.49 10.45 -4.54
N LEU A 130 17.03 9.21 -4.65
CA LEU A 130 16.84 8.50 -5.92
C LEU A 130 15.52 8.84 -6.62
N GLY A 131 14.65 9.66 -6.02
CA GLY A 131 13.31 9.97 -6.54
C GLY A 131 12.29 8.84 -6.39
N LEU A 132 12.63 7.73 -5.73
CA LEU A 132 11.86 6.48 -5.68
C LEU A 132 10.79 6.44 -4.56
N VAL A 133 10.61 7.49 -3.76
CA VAL A 133 9.57 7.48 -2.70
C VAL A 133 8.15 7.35 -3.27
N LYS A 134 7.91 7.84 -4.49
CA LYS A 134 6.57 7.87 -5.12
C LYS A 134 6.51 7.19 -6.51
N SER A 135 7.59 6.60 -6.95
CA SER A 135 7.75 5.94 -8.26
C SER A 135 8.51 4.63 -8.11
N MET A 136 8.40 3.76 -9.10
CA MET A 136 9.27 2.61 -9.28
C MET A 136 10.42 3.00 -10.24
N PRO A 137 11.50 2.21 -10.33
CA PRO A 137 12.52 2.41 -11.36
C PRO A 137 11.92 2.43 -12.77
N ASP A 138 12.55 3.15 -13.71
CA ASP A 138 12.02 3.33 -15.06
C ASP A 138 11.94 2.03 -15.87
N ASP A 139 12.79 1.06 -15.55
CA ASP A 139 12.86 -0.28 -16.15
C ASP A 139 12.03 -1.33 -15.40
N TRP A 140 11.17 -0.91 -14.45
CA TRP A 140 10.37 -1.83 -13.66
C TRP A 140 9.29 -2.53 -14.51
N ASP A 141 9.35 -3.85 -14.56
CA ASP A 141 8.46 -4.73 -15.33
C ASP A 141 7.13 -5.07 -14.62
N GLY A 142 6.94 -4.59 -13.39
CA GLY A 142 5.77 -4.91 -12.57
C GLY A 142 5.85 -6.24 -11.81
N ALA A 143 6.91 -7.05 -12.01
CA ALA A 143 7.06 -8.35 -11.38
C ALA A 143 7.83 -8.27 -10.06
N ASN A 144 8.99 -7.58 -10.05
CA ASN A 144 9.78 -7.43 -8.84
C ASN A 144 9.26 -6.28 -7.97
N VAL A 145 8.39 -6.58 -7.00
CA VAL A 145 7.87 -5.56 -6.08
C VAL A 145 8.96 -4.84 -5.28
N PHE A 146 10.15 -5.42 -5.12
CA PHE A 146 11.24 -4.86 -4.31
C PHE A 146 12.22 -3.98 -5.12
N ALA A 147 11.97 -3.73 -6.41
CA ALA A 147 12.94 -3.08 -7.30
C ALA A 147 13.50 -1.74 -6.77
N ARG A 148 12.72 -0.94 -6.04
CA ARG A 148 13.22 0.32 -5.44
C ARG A 148 14.31 0.10 -4.40
N TYR A 149 14.16 -0.95 -3.60
CA TYR A 149 15.11 -1.31 -2.57
C TYR A 149 16.38 -1.91 -3.18
N ASP A 150 16.24 -2.67 -4.27
CA ASP A 150 17.39 -3.20 -5.01
C ASP A 150 18.25 -2.07 -5.59
N VAL A 151 17.63 -1.07 -6.22
CA VAL A 151 18.33 0.13 -6.73
C VAL A 151 18.98 0.93 -5.58
N ALA A 152 18.32 1.01 -4.43
CA ALA A 152 18.86 1.68 -3.24
C ALA A 152 19.85 0.81 -2.44
N GLY A 153 20.11 -0.45 -2.81
CA GLY A 153 20.95 -1.34 -2.00
C GLY A 153 20.42 -1.60 -0.59
N ILE A 154 19.09 -1.54 -0.39
CA ILE A 154 18.43 -1.80 0.90
C ILE A 154 17.95 -3.25 0.93
N ALA A 155 18.58 -4.08 1.77
CA ALA A 155 18.17 -5.48 1.91
C ALA A 155 16.93 -5.61 2.80
N LEU A 156 15.81 -6.06 2.23
CA LEU A 156 14.59 -6.38 2.98
C LEU A 156 14.54 -7.86 3.36
N LYS A 157 14.06 -8.14 4.58
CA LYS A 157 13.73 -9.49 5.06
C LYS A 157 12.29 -9.56 5.52
N ARG A 158 11.71 -10.77 5.46
CA ARG A 158 10.38 -11.01 6.03
C ARG A 158 10.41 -10.70 7.53
N LEU A 159 9.51 -9.85 7.97
CA LEU A 159 9.34 -9.53 9.40
C LEU A 159 8.64 -10.72 10.06
N VAL A 160 9.41 -11.52 10.78
CA VAL A 160 8.88 -12.55 11.69
C VAL A 160 8.53 -11.86 13.00
N ARG A 161 7.30 -12.06 13.46
CA ARG A 161 6.80 -11.57 14.75
C ARG A 161 6.56 -12.72 15.68
#